data_AF-A0A8T5RTB5-F1
#
_entry.id   AF-A0A8T5RTB5-F1
#
_cell.length_a   1.000
_cell.length_b   1.000
_cell.length_c   1.000
_cell.angle_alpha   90.00
_cell.angle_beta   90.00
_cell.angle_gamma   90.00
#
_symmetry.space_group_name_H-M   'P 1'
#
loop_
_entity.id
_entity.type
_entity.pdbx_description
1 polymer ?
#
loop_
_entity_poly.entity_id
_entity_poly.type
_entity_poly.pdbx_seq_one_letter_code
_entity_poly.pdbx_strand_id
1 'polypeptide(L)'
;MPFPEINLHIHSTFSDGKNTIRQIVESALNVNLDYIAITDHFTNSWKNWVTKLENTDTIEEYLGEITLCQDYLREYKKNLIVFKGLEVDLGSSLRFIRAHIQASKFDLILFEYLQDVDTIAFVKNIINFWKRTIRNIDELPIIGLAHFDPSYFIHGNLDILISFLKDYSIYFEFNSSYPSYYSRQNEIFFEKLRENNIPVAIGCDSHSVSSLNNIEEPLEMIKYYNLENNLQYLISILENRC
;
A
#
# COMPACT_ATOMS: atom_id res chain seq x y z
N MET A 1 22.07 -0.31 -10.41
CA MET A 1 22.28 0.22 -9.04
C MET A 1 21.46 -0.66 -8.11
N PRO A 2 21.82 -0.82 -6.82
CA PRO A 2 20.92 -1.49 -5.88
C PRO A 2 19.57 -0.76 -5.85
N PHE A 3 18.48 -1.50 -5.63
CA PHE A 3 17.18 -0.90 -5.37
C PHE A 3 17.21 -0.17 -4.02
N PRO A 4 16.44 0.91 -3.84
CA PRO A 4 16.22 1.50 -2.52
C PRO A 4 15.51 0.51 -1.59
N GLU A 5 15.78 0.63 -0.29
CA GLU A 5 15.15 -0.20 0.75
C GLU A 5 13.75 0.34 1.06
N ILE A 6 12.71 -0.44 0.73
CA ILE A 6 11.31 0.02 0.72
C ILE A 6 10.43 -0.86 1.62
N ASN A 7 9.57 -0.23 2.42
CA ASN A 7 8.46 -0.89 3.09
C ASN A 7 7.19 -0.02 3.08
N LEU A 8 6.23 -0.32 2.22
CA LEU A 8 5.01 0.48 2.04
C LEU A 8 3.80 0.02 2.87
N HIS A 9 4.00 -0.85 3.88
CA HIS A 9 2.90 -1.40 4.67
C HIS A 9 3.29 -1.57 6.14
N ILE A 10 2.94 -0.56 6.94
CA ILE A 10 3.33 -0.43 8.34
C ILE A 10 2.16 0.14 9.15
N HIS A 11 1.88 -0.47 10.29
CA HIS A 11 0.80 -0.09 11.21
C HIS A 11 1.37 0.62 12.43
N SER A 12 0.70 1.68 12.85
CA SER A 12 1.03 2.46 14.03
C SER A 12 -0.02 2.26 15.13
N THR A 13 0.11 3.01 16.21
CA THR A 13 -0.90 3.07 17.27
C THR A 13 -2.22 3.74 16.84
N PHE A 14 -2.37 4.16 15.58
CA PHE A 14 -3.65 4.62 15.02
C PHE A 14 -4.56 3.45 14.60
N SER A 15 -4.00 2.27 14.34
CA SER A 15 -4.72 1.01 14.39
C SER A 15 -4.16 0.07 15.48
N ASP A 16 -3.75 -1.11 15.08
CA ASP A 16 -3.30 -2.26 15.85
C ASP A 16 -1.78 -2.40 15.92
N GLY A 17 -1.04 -1.44 15.37
CA GLY A 17 0.39 -1.31 15.56
C GLY A 17 0.76 -0.97 17.00
N LYS A 18 1.93 -1.44 17.44
CA LYS A 18 2.44 -1.27 18.81
C LYS A 18 3.26 -0.01 19.01
N ASN A 19 3.60 0.68 17.92
CA ASN A 19 4.53 1.80 17.92
C ASN A 19 3.87 3.07 17.39
N THR A 20 4.24 4.21 17.96
CA THR A 20 3.80 5.51 17.42
C THR A 20 4.47 5.77 16.07
N ILE A 21 3.89 6.64 15.24
CA ILE A 21 4.46 7.04 13.95
C ILE A 21 5.90 7.52 14.12
N ARG A 22 6.16 8.32 15.17
CA ARG A 22 7.51 8.78 15.49
C ARG A 22 8.49 7.64 15.77
N GLN A 23 8.09 6.64 16.58
CA GLN A 23 8.94 5.49 16.87
C GLN A 23 9.22 4.66 15.61
N ILE A 24 8.23 4.52 14.73
CA ILE A 24 8.39 3.86 13.42
C ILE A 24 9.43 4.59 12.58
N VAL A 25 9.30 5.91 12.44
CA VAL A 25 10.22 6.74 11.65
C VAL A 25 11.65 6.71 12.20
N GLU A 26 11.81 6.83 13.53
CA GLU A 26 13.11 6.70 14.19
C GLU A 26 13.73 5.32 13.95
N SER A 27 12.93 4.24 14.01
CA SER A 27 13.41 2.89 13.73
C SER A 27 13.77 2.69 12.25
N ALA A 28 12.96 3.21 11.33
CA ALA A 28 13.20 3.13 9.89
C ALA A 28 14.54 3.77 9.50
N LEU A 29 14.88 4.92 10.11
CA LEU A 29 16.20 5.53 9.96
C LEU A 29 17.33 4.63 10.47
N ASN A 30 17.15 3.96 11.60
CA ASN A 30 18.18 3.10 12.20
C ASN A 30 18.46 1.85 11.36
N VAL A 31 17.45 1.36 10.63
CA VAL A 31 17.59 0.21 9.72
C VAL A 31 17.85 0.65 8.26
N ASN A 32 18.04 1.95 8.02
CA ASN A 32 18.36 2.54 6.70
C ASN A 32 17.31 2.26 5.61
N LEU A 33 16.02 2.34 5.94
CA LEU A 33 14.98 2.37 4.90
C LEU A 33 15.03 3.71 4.16
N ASP A 34 14.82 3.68 2.85
CA ASP A 34 14.75 4.88 2.00
C ASP A 34 13.31 5.40 1.88
N TYR A 35 12.34 4.48 1.79
CA TYR A 35 10.92 4.80 1.67
C TYR A 35 10.09 3.94 2.61
N ILE A 36 9.22 4.60 3.38
CA ILE A 36 8.17 3.94 4.13
C ILE A 36 6.79 4.54 3.86
N ALA A 37 5.74 3.76 4.07
CA ALA A 37 4.38 4.29 4.19
C ALA A 37 3.77 3.81 5.51
N ILE A 38 3.13 4.73 6.24
CA ILE A 38 2.26 4.36 7.35
C ILE A 38 0.88 4.11 6.75
N THR A 39 0.31 2.93 6.98
CA THR A 39 -0.91 2.44 6.32
C THR A 39 -1.87 1.84 7.34
N ASP A 40 -2.17 2.58 8.40
CA ASP A 40 -3.11 2.11 9.42
C ASP A 40 -4.47 1.74 8.83
N HIS A 41 -5.13 0.76 9.46
CA HIS A 41 -6.40 0.23 9.01
C HIS A 41 -7.50 1.30 8.97
N PHE A 42 -8.34 1.28 7.94
CA PHE A 42 -9.58 2.05 7.83
C PHE A 42 -10.75 1.12 7.54
N THR A 43 -11.65 0.97 8.50
CA THR A 43 -12.78 0.05 8.35
C THR A 43 -13.99 0.40 9.21
N ASN A 44 -15.18 0.19 8.65
CA ASN A 44 -16.44 0.11 9.42
C ASN A 44 -17.09 -1.29 9.38
N SER A 45 -16.29 -2.31 9.06
CA SER A 45 -16.72 -3.70 8.93
C SER A 45 -16.63 -4.46 10.26
N TRP A 46 -16.49 -5.79 10.21
CA TRP A 46 -16.38 -6.71 11.34
C TRP A 46 -15.16 -6.47 12.25
N LYS A 47 -14.11 -5.79 11.75
CA LYS A 47 -12.88 -5.50 12.50
C LYS A 47 -12.72 -4.02 12.89
N ASN A 48 -13.79 -3.23 12.90
CA ASN A 48 -13.71 -1.79 13.19
C ASN A 48 -13.03 -1.42 14.53
N TRP A 49 -12.98 -2.34 15.51
CA TRP A 49 -12.32 -2.15 16.80
C TRP A 49 -10.79 -2.06 16.71
N VAL A 50 -10.18 -2.42 15.58
CA VAL A 50 -8.72 -2.35 15.40
C VAL A 50 -8.23 -0.95 15.03
N THR A 51 -9.13 -0.02 14.65
CA THR A 51 -8.75 1.30 14.14
C THR A 51 -9.34 2.44 14.95
N LYS A 52 -8.61 3.56 15.01
CA LYS A 52 -9.09 4.86 15.50
C LYS A 52 -9.52 5.79 14.36
N LEU A 53 -9.29 5.40 13.10
CA LEU A 53 -9.53 6.21 11.91
C LEU A 53 -11.01 6.13 11.46
N GLU A 54 -11.92 6.46 12.38
CA GLU A 54 -13.37 6.32 12.17
C GLU A 54 -14.07 7.59 11.70
N ASN A 55 -13.39 8.75 11.76
CA ASN A 55 -13.95 10.04 11.40
C ASN A 55 -12.87 11.01 10.87
N THR A 56 -13.30 12.15 10.35
CA THR A 56 -12.39 13.15 9.75
C THR A 56 -11.36 13.68 10.75
N ASP A 57 -11.73 13.91 12.01
CA ASP A 57 -10.82 14.52 12.99
C ASP A 57 -9.64 13.59 13.33
N THR A 58 -9.92 12.29 13.54
CA THR A 58 -8.85 11.31 13.80
C THR A 58 -7.98 11.04 12.58
N ILE A 59 -8.55 11.13 11.36
CA ILE A 59 -7.79 11.08 10.12
C ILE A 59 -6.87 12.30 9.97
N GLU A 60 -7.35 13.51 10.28
CA GLU A 60 -6.50 14.71 10.22
C GLU A 60 -5.36 14.66 11.25
N GLU A 61 -5.63 14.15 12.45
CA GLU A 61 -4.60 13.94 13.48
C GLU A 61 -3.52 12.97 12.98
N TYR A 62 -3.94 11.82 12.45
CA TYR A 62 -3.07 10.81 11.85
C TYR A 62 -2.18 11.38 10.74
N LEU A 63 -2.77 12.09 9.77
CA LEU A 63 -2.04 12.72 8.67
C LEU A 63 -1.11 13.84 9.16
N GLY A 64 -1.51 14.55 10.21
CA GLY A 64 -0.71 15.57 10.88
C GLY A 64 0.55 14.98 11.50
N GLU A 65 0.45 13.85 12.22
CA GLU A 65 1.61 13.17 12.80
C GLU A 65 2.62 12.69 11.75
N ILE A 66 2.14 12.14 10.64
CA ILE A 66 3.00 11.75 9.50
C ILE A 66 3.68 12.99 8.91
N THR A 67 2.93 14.07 8.70
CA THR A 67 3.46 15.33 8.13
C THR A 67 4.56 15.91 9.01
N LEU A 68 4.36 15.94 10.34
CA LEU A 68 5.37 16.40 11.29
C LEU A 68 6.66 15.58 11.22
N CYS A 69 6.54 14.25 11.09
CA CYS A 69 7.71 13.39 10.91
C CYS A 69 8.43 13.66 9.58
N GLN A 70 7.68 13.81 8.48
CA GLN A 70 8.26 14.12 7.18
C GLN A 70 8.94 15.51 7.15
N ASP A 71 8.36 16.51 7.82
CA ASP A 71 8.97 17.83 8.01
C ASP A 71 10.29 17.74 8.79
N TYR A 72 10.30 16.98 9.89
CA TYR A 72 11.52 16.70 10.64
C TYR A 72 12.61 16.07 9.75
N LEU A 73 12.26 15.06 8.95
CA LEU A 73 13.22 14.41 8.05
C LEU A 73 13.82 15.40 7.04
N ARG A 74 12.99 16.31 6.48
CA ARG A 74 13.43 17.37 5.56
C ARG A 74 14.33 18.39 6.25
N GLU A 75 13.93 18.92 7.40
CA GLU A 75 14.69 19.92 8.16
C GLU A 75 16.10 19.43 8.50
N TYR A 76 16.19 18.16 8.93
CA TYR A 76 17.46 17.53 9.31
C TYR A 76 18.15 16.76 8.17
N LYS A 77 17.68 16.92 6.92
CA LYS A 77 18.25 16.32 5.70
C LYS A 77 18.50 14.81 5.84
N LYS A 78 17.55 14.09 6.41
CA LYS A 78 17.59 12.63 6.56
C LYS A 78 17.18 11.97 5.25
N ASN A 79 17.87 10.89 4.88
CA ASN A 79 17.56 10.11 3.69
C ASN A 79 16.47 9.07 4.03
N LEU A 80 15.25 9.55 4.24
CA LEU A 80 14.06 8.73 4.42
C LEU A 80 12.84 9.56 3.98
N ILE A 81 11.95 8.93 3.23
CA ILE A 81 10.65 9.49 2.84
C ILE A 81 9.54 8.68 3.49
N VAL A 82 8.54 9.38 4.04
CA VAL A 82 7.40 8.83 4.76
C VAL A 82 6.13 9.25 4.04
N PHE A 83 5.46 8.29 3.41
CA PHE A 83 4.21 8.51 2.72
C PHE A 83 3.02 8.46 3.68
N LYS A 84 2.04 9.36 3.45
CA LYS A 84 0.73 9.30 4.09
C LYS A 84 -0.09 8.20 3.44
N GLY A 85 -0.06 7.01 4.03
CA GLY A 85 -0.78 5.84 3.56
C GLY A 85 -2.08 5.58 4.33
N LEU A 86 -2.90 4.68 3.79
CA LEU A 86 -4.10 4.15 4.44
C LEU A 86 -4.38 2.75 3.89
N GLU A 87 -4.75 1.80 4.74
CA GLU A 87 -5.23 0.49 4.28
C GLU A 87 -6.75 0.41 4.44
N VAL A 88 -7.46 0.25 3.32
CA VAL A 88 -8.92 0.28 3.26
C VAL A 88 -9.49 -1.13 3.14
N ASP A 89 -10.30 -1.50 4.13
CA ASP A 89 -11.07 -2.74 4.15
C ASP A 89 -12.21 -2.71 3.13
N LEU A 90 -12.18 -3.60 2.13
CA LEU A 90 -13.24 -3.70 1.11
C LEU A 90 -14.57 -4.26 1.64
N GLY A 91 -14.61 -4.78 2.86
CA GLY A 91 -15.84 -5.04 3.61
C GLY A 91 -16.53 -3.78 4.14
N SER A 92 -15.85 -2.62 4.10
CA SER A 92 -16.45 -1.34 4.48
C SER A 92 -17.49 -0.86 3.48
N SER A 93 -18.50 -0.13 3.96
CA SER A 93 -19.52 0.39 3.07
C SER A 93 -19.00 1.53 2.19
N LEU A 94 -19.43 1.58 0.93
CA LEU A 94 -19.08 2.66 0.00
C LEU A 94 -19.46 4.05 0.55
N ARG A 95 -20.57 4.13 1.30
CA ARG A 95 -21.00 5.37 1.96
C ARG A 95 -19.98 5.83 2.99
N PHE A 96 -19.46 4.92 3.81
CA PHE A 96 -18.47 5.22 4.84
C PHE A 96 -17.15 5.70 4.23
N ILE A 97 -16.64 4.97 3.23
CA ILE A 97 -15.41 5.34 2.48
C ILE A 97 -15.56 6.75 1.88
N ARG A 98 -16.67 7.02 1.17
CA ARG A 98 -16.91 8.31 0.52
C ARG A 98 -17.09 9.48 1.50
N ALA A 99 -17.58 9.21 2.71
CA ALA A 99 -17.84 10.23 3.70
C ALA A 99 -16.55 10.71 4.41
N HIS A 100 -15.55 9.85 4.54
CA HIS A 100 -14.38 10.14 5.38
C HIS A 100 -13.05 10.17 4.61
N ILE A 101 -12.92 9.46 3.49
CA ILE A 101 -11.66 9.46 2.72
C ILE A 101 -11.69 10.55 1.65
N GLN A 102 -10.92 11.61 1.89
CA GLN A 102 -10.54 12.57 0.86
C GLN A 102 -9.21 12.12 0.21
N ALA A 103 -9.32 11.44 -0.94
CA ALA A 103 -8.17 10.79 -1.60
C ALA A 103 -6.95 11.70 -1.82
N SER A 104 -7.17 12.98 -2.14
CA SER A 104 -6.09 13.96 -2.38
C SER A 104 -5.22 14.25 -1.15
N LYS A 105 -5.61 13.80 0.05
CA LYS A 105 -4.81 13.95 1.27
C LYS A 105 -3.79 12.83 1.47
N PHE A 106 -3.97 11.71 0.78
CA PHE A 106 -3.13 10.52 0.89
C PHE A 106 -2.15 10.45 -0.28
N ASP A 107 -0.96 9.93 0.01
CA ASP A 107 0.04 9.63 -1.01
C ASP A 107 -0.16 8.21 -1.55
N LEU A 108 -0.64 7.32 -0.69
CA LEU A 108 -0.77 5.90 -0.97
C LEU A 108 -2.06 5.35 -0.32
N ILE A 109 -2.78 4.48 -1.02
CA ILE A 109 -3.90 3.72 -0.45
C ILE A 109 -3.75 2.25 -0.83
N LEU A 110 -3.80 1.37 0.16
CA LEU A 110 -3.89 -0.07 -0.01
C LEU A 110 -5.34 -0.51 0.08
N PHE A 111 -5.73 -1.47 -0.76
CA PHE A 111 -7.01 -2.18 -0.62
C PHE A 111 -6.75 -3.61 -0.19
N GLU A 112 -7.39 -4.02 0.91
CA GLU A 112 -7.35 -5.40 1.40
C GLU A 112 -8.63 -6.17 1.03
N TYR A 113 -8.57 -7.49 0.99
CA TYR A 113 -9.70 -8.38 0.69
C TYR A 113 -10.32 -8.22 -0.71
N LEU A 114 -9.49 -7.95 -1.72
CA LEU A 114 -9.90 -8.14 -3.12
C LEU A 114 -9.97 -9.65 -3.41
N GLN A 115 -11.16 -10.20 -3.71
CA GLN A 115 -11.35 -11.67 -3.78
C GLN A 115 -12.11 -12.14 -5.02
N ASP A 116 -12.79 -11.24 -5.74
CA ASP A 116 -13.63 -11.61 -6.88
C ASP A 116 -13.93 -10.40 -7.80
N VAL A 117 -14.77 -10.62 -8.82
CA VAL A 117 -15.17 -9.57 -9.75
C VAL A 117 -16.08 -8.50 -9.13
N ASP A 118 -16.79 -8.82 -8.04
CA ASP A 118 -17.68 -7.88 -7.36
C ASP A 118 -16.85 -6.89 -6.51
N THR A 119 -15.84 -7.39 -5.80
CA THR A 119 -14.84 -6.56 -5.10
C THR A 119 -14.02 -5.71 -6.08
N ILE A 120 -13.68 -6.21 -7.28
CA ILE A 120 -13.12 -5.38 -8.36
C ILE A 120 -14.08 -4.24 -8.74
N ALA A 121 -15.35 -4.54 -8.99
CA ALA A 121 -16.34 -3.53 -9.35
C ALA A 121 -16.52 -2.48 -8.24
N PHE A 122 -16.45 -2.92 -6.98
CA PHE A 122 -16.49 -2.05 -5.81
C PHE A 122 -15.30 -1.07 -5.77
N VAL A 123 -14.06 -1.55 -5.94
CA VAL A 123 -12.87 -0.69 -6.00
C VAL A 123 -12.95 0.29 -7.17
N LYS A 124 -13.39 -0.17 -8.36
CA LYS A 124 -13.64 0.73 -9.51
C LYS A 124 -14.60 1.87 -9.16
N ASN A 125 -15.66 1.59 -8.41
CA ASN A 125 -16.63 2.61 -7.97
C ASN A 125 -16.04 3.62 -6.97
N ILE A 126 -15.09 3.21 -6.14
CA ILE A 126 -14.34 4.08 -5.24
C ILE A 126 -13.42 5.00 -6.05
N ILE A 127 -12.55 4.42 -6.89
CA ILE A 127 -11.55 5.20 -7.64
C ILE A 127 -12.24 6.15 -8.63
N ASN A 128 -13.29 5.71 -9.31
CA ASN A 128 -14.05 6.58 -10.22
C ASN A 128 -14.75 7.72 -9.48
N PHE A 129 -15.16 7.52 -8.22
CA PHE A 129 -15.67 8.61 -7.39
C PHE A 129 -14.55 9.61 -7.08
N TRP A 130 -13.38 9.14 -6.62
CA TRP A 130 -12.24 10.02 -6.33
C TRP A 130 -11.77 10.82 -7.55
N LYS A 131 -11.67 10.18 -8.73
CA LYS A 131 -11.34 10.86 -9.99
C LYS A 131 -12.30 12.00 -10.34
N ARG A 132 -13.56 11.96 -9.87
CA ARG A 132 -14.55 13.03 -10.08
C ARG A 132 -14.48 14.14 -9.02
N THR A 133 -13.88 13.87 -7.87
CA THR A 133 -13.80 14.83 -6.75
C THR A 133 -12.47 15.57 -6.69
N ILE A 134 -11.40 15.04 -7.28
CA ILE A 134 -10.09 15.68 -7.36
C ILE A 134 -10.01 16.68 -8.53
N ARG A 135 -9.10 17.65 -8.44
CA ARG A 135 -8.92 18.70 -9.45
C ARG A 135 -7.90 18.30 -10.50
N ASN A 136 -6.83 17.64 -10.09
CA ASN A 136 -5.80 17.10 -10.94
C ASN A 136 -5.68 15.58 -10.71
N ILE A 137 -5.45 14.81 -11.78
CA ILE A 137 -5.28 13.36 -11.69
C ILE A 137 -4.05 12.97 -10.86
N ASP A 138 -3.02 13.83 -10.83
CA ASP A 138 -1.82 13.62 -10.00
C ASP A 138 -2.11 13.68 -8.50
N GLU A 139 -3.27 14.22 -8.10
CA GLU A 139 -3.74 14.21 -6.70
C GLU A 139 -4.29 12.83 -6.29
N LEU A 140 -4.53 11.91 -7.23
CA LEU A 140 -4.95 10.55 -6.90
C LEU A 140 -3.81 9.84 -6.16
N PRO A 141 -4.07 9.12 -5.05
CA PRO A 141 -3.03 8.34 -4.37
C PRO A 141 -2.49 7.23 -5.27
N ILE A 142 -1.26 6.80 -4.99
CA ILE A 142 -0.74 5.53 -5.49
C ILE A 142 -1.59 4.41 -4.90
N ILE A 143 -2.03 3.46 -5.72
CA ILE A 143 -2.95 2.40 -5.27
C ILE A 143 -2.23 1.06 -5.29
N GLY A 144 -2.33 0.32 -4.19
CA GLY A 144 -1.80 -1.04 -4.07
C GLY A 144 -2.84 -2.02 -3.57
N LEU A 145 -2.55 -3.32 -3.71
CA LEU A 145 -3.29 -4.37 -3.02
C LEU A 145 -2.50 -4.83 -1.80
N ALA A 146 -3.09 -4.69 -0.62
CA ALA A 146 -2.53 -5.21 0.63
C ALA A 146 -2.63 -6.74 0.64
N HIS A 147 -1.50 -7.41 0.89
CA HIS A 147 -1.37 -8.87 1.11
C HIS A 147 -2.32 -9.71 0.25
N PHE A 148 -2.41 -9.38 -1.04
CA PHE A 148 -3.36 -10.02 -1.95
C PHE A 148 -2.98 -11.46 -2.24
N ASP A 149 -3.93 -12.39 -2.12
CA ASP A 149 -3.78 -13.79 -2.53
C ASP A 149 -4.23 -13.97 -3.99
N PRO A 150 -3.31 -14.22 -4.95
CA PRO A 150 -3.68 -14.47 -6.34
C PRO A 150 -4.58 -15.69 -6.54
N SER A 151 -4.61 -16.64 -5.59
CA SER A 151 -5.35 -17.89 -5.71
C SER A 151 -6.84 -17.70 -6.00
N TYR A 152 -7.41 -16.57 -5.58
CA TYR A 152 -8.79 -16.16 -5.85
C TYR A 152 -9.11 -16.01 -7.36
N PHE A 153 -8.11 -15.71 -8.19
CA PHE A 153 -8.29 -15.41 -9.61
C PHE A 153 -7.55 -16.36 -10.56
N ILE A 154 -6.56 -17.14 -10.09
CA ILE A 154 -5.80 -18.03 -10.98
C ILE A 154 -6.66 -19.09 -11.67
N HIS A 155 -7.75 -19.53 -11.03
CA HIS A 155 -8.65 -20.54 -11.57
C HIS A 155 -9.82 -19.96 -12.38
N GLY A 156 -9.89 -18.62 -12.50
CA GLY A 156 -10.90 -17.92 -13.29
C GLY A 156 -10.82 -16.41 -13.08
N ASN A 157 -11.06 -15.63 -14.14
CA ASN A 157 -11.04 -14.16 -14.15
C ASN A 157 -9.65 -13.51 -13.97
N LEU A 158 -8.55 -14.27 -14.08
CA LEU A 158 -7.20 -13.72 -14.06
C LEU A 158 -6.98 -12.58 -15.06
N ASP A 159 -7.45 -12.71 -16.30
CA ASP A 159 -7.32 -11.64 -17.30
C ASP A 159 -8.14 -10.39 -16.95
N ILE A 160 -9.27 -10.56 -16.27
CA ILE A 160 -10.08 -9.45 -15.77
C ILE A 160 -9.32 -8.71 -14.66
N LEU A 161 -8.69 -9.44 -13.74
CA LEU A 161 -7.83 -8.88 -12.71
C LEU A 161 -6.67 -8.10 -13.32
N ILE A 162 -5.92 -8.70 -14.24
CA ILE A 162 -4.75 -8.05 -14.85
C ILE A 162 -5.14 -6.78 -15.61
N SER A 163 -6.25 -6.81 -16.35
CA SER A 163 -6.79 -5.62 -17.03
C SER A 163 -7.16 -4.53 -16.01
N PHE A 164 -7.81 -4.91 -14.91
CA PHE A 164 -8.16 -3.99 -13.84
C PHE A 164 -6.94 -3.34 -13.19
N LEU A 165 -5.91 -4.12 -12.83
CA LEU A 165 -4.67 -3.59 -12.25
C LEU A 165 -4.00 -2.59 -13.20
N LYS A 166 -3.98 -2.90 -14.50
CA LYS A 166 -3.42 -2.04 -15.54
C LYS A 166 -4.18 -0.72 -15.68
N ASP A 167 -5.49 -0.81 -15.90
CA ASP A 167 -6.36 0.35 -16.19
C ASP A 167 -6.40 1.36 -15.03
N TYR A 168 -6.21 0.87 -13.81
CA TYR A 168 -6.24 1.67 -12.59
C TYR A 168 -4.85 1.92 -11.98
N SER A 169 -3.78 1.45 -12.64
CA SER A 169 -2.39 1.58 -12.17
C SER A 169 -2.19 1.10 -10.74
N ILE A 170 -2.78 -0.06 -10.43
CA ILE A 170 -2.72 -0.69 -9.11
C ILE A 170 -1.53 -1.64 -9.06
N TYR A 171 -0.68 -1.50 -8.04
CA TYR A 171 0.46 -2.38 -7.86
C TYR A 171 0.11 -3.62 -7.03
N PHE A 172 0.89 -4.70 -7.23
CA PHE A 172 0.85 -5.88 -6.37
C PHE A 172 1.94 -5.79 -5.29
N GLU A 173 1.58 -6.10 -4.05
CA GLU A 173 2.51 -6.11 -2.92
C GLU A 173 3.10 -7.51 -2.70
N PHE A 174 4.43 -7.61 -2.69
CA PHE A 174 5.13 -8.74 -2.06
C PHE A 174 5.22 -8.49 -0.56
N ASN A 175 4.35 -9.16 0.20
CA ASN A 175 4.24 -8.98 1.63
C ASN A 175 5.01 -10.05 2.43
N SER A 176 6.02 -9.69 3.21
CA SER A 176 6.84 -10.65 3.97
C SER A 176 6.06 -11.46 5.01
N SER A 177 4.89 -10.96 5.46
CA SER A 177 4.03 -11.69 6.41
C SER A 177 3.18 -12.76 5.73
N TYR A 178 3.11 -12.76 4.39
CA TYR A 178 2.29 -13.69 3.60
C TYR A 178 3.08 -14.36 2.45
N PRO A 179 4.19 -15.06 2.74
CA PRO A 179 5.04 -15.66 1.71
C PRO A 179 4.36 -16.72 0.85
N SER A 180 3.29 -17.34 1.36
CA SER A 180 2.47 -18.28 0.58
C SER A 180 1.80 -17.64 -0.65
N TYR A 181 1.49 -16.34 -0.62
CA TYR A 181 0.76 -15.67 -1.70
C TYR A 181 1.61 -15.45 -2.95
N TYR A 182 2.93 -15.42 -2.81
CA TYR A 182 3.87 -15.42 -3.94
C TYR A 182 4.66 -16.73 -4.07
N SER A 183 4.05 -17.84 -3.64
CA SER A 183 4.54 -19.17 -3.94
C SER A 183 4.40 -19.53 -5.42
N ARG A 184 5.15 -20.56 -5.85
CA ARG A 184 5.13 -21.09 -7.23
C ARG A 184 3.76 -21.52 -7.74
N GLN A 185 2.80 -21.79 -6.85
CA GLN A 185 1.43 -22.15 -7.25
C GLN A 185 0.75 -21.01 -8.02
N ASN A 186 1.20 -19.77 -7.78
CA ASN A 186 0.69 -18.56 -8.40
C ASN A 186 1.60 -18.05 -9.55
N GLU A 187 2.54 -18.85 -10.06
CA GLU A 187 3.56 -18.41 -11.04
C GLU A 187 2.96 -17.72 -12.28
N ILE A 188 1.84 -18.25 -12.82
CA ILE A 188 1.15 -17.67 -13.98
C ILE A 188 0.64 -16.24 -13.74
N PHE A 189 0.33 -15.88 -12.49
CA PHE A 189 -0.04 -14.50 -12.14
C PHE A 189 1.16 -13.57 -12.27
N PHE A 190 2.33 -13.97 -11.77
CA PHE A 190 3.56 -13.18 -11.86
C PHE A 190 4.06 -13.03 -13.30
N GLU A 191 3.89 -14.06 -14.14
CA GLU A 191 4.14 -13.96 -15.58
C GLU A 191 3.28 -12.85 -16.22
N LYS A 192 1.98 -12.81 -15.89
CA LYS A 192 1.08 -11.79 -16.42
C LYS A 192 1.36 -10.39 -15.89
N LEU A 193 1.78 -10.24 -14.62
CA LEU A 193 2.25 -8.95 -14.08
C LEU A 193 3.43 -8.43 -14.90
N ARG A 194 4.42 -9.29 -15.17
CA ARG A 194 5.60 -8.97 -15.98
C ARG A 194 5.22 -8.55 -17.40
N GLU A 195 4.42 -9.38 -18.09
CA GLU A 195 4.00 -9.13 -19.48
C GLU A 195 3.20 -7.83 -19.64
N ASN A 196 2.47 -7.41 -18.61
CA ASN A 196 1.64 -6.22 -18.64
C ASN A 196 2.28 -5.00 -17.96
N ASN A 197 3.52 -5.12 -17.49
CA ASN A 197 4.26 -4.09 -16.77
C ASN A 197 3.46 -3.51 -15.57
N ILE A 198 2.76 -4.40 -14.84
CA ILE A 198 2.03 -4.02 -13.62
C ILE A 198 3.04 -3.75 -12.50
N PRO A 199 3.04 -2.57 -11.84
CA PRO A 199 4.03 -2.29 -10.82
C PRO A 199 3.94 -3.28 -9.65
N VAL A 200 5.07 -3.50 -8.97
CA VAL A 200 5.13 -4.31 -7.76
C VAL A 200 5.85 -3.55 -6.65
N ALA A 201 5.45 -3.80 -5.41
CA ALA A 201 5.99 -3.16 -4.21
C ALA A 201 6.44 -4.20 -3.17
N ILE A 202 7.11 -3.72 -2.14
CA ILE A 202 7.44 -4.48 -0.94
C ILE A 202 6.68 -3.87 0.25
N GLY A 203 6.04 -4.73 1.03
CA GLY A 203 5.42 -4.40 2.29
C GLY A 203 5.70 -5.50 3.32
N CYS A 204 5.61 -5.17 4.61
CA CYS A 204 5.88 -6.13 5.67
C CYS A 204 4.67 -6.40 6.58
N ASP A 205 3.57 -5.66 6.42
CA ASP A 205 2.43 -5.70 7.36
C ASP A 205 2.91 -5.51 8.83
N SER A 206 3.81 -4.54 9.02
CA SER A 206 4.56 -4.42 10.27
C SER A 206 3.73 -3.76 11.36
N HIS A 207 3.41 -4.53 12.40
CA HIS A 207 2.73 -4.05 13.61
C HIS A 207 3.69 -3.71 14.77
N SER A 208 4.99 -3.83 14.53
CA SER A 208 6.06 -3.56 15.49
C SER A 208 7.33 -3.15 14.74
N VAL A 209 8.12 -2.26 15.33
CA VAL A 209 9.42 -1.83 14.77
C VAL A 209 10.38 -2.99 14.49
N SER A 210 10.19 -4.13 15.17
CA SER A 210 11.02 -5.34 15.03
C SER A 210 10.92 -6.03 13.66
N SER A 211 9.88 -5.77 12.86
CA SER A 211 9.67 -6.40 11.55
C SER A 211 9.81 -5.43 10.38
N LEU A 212 10.20 -4.16 10.64
CA LEU A 212 10.20 -3.11 9.62
C LEU A 212 11.11 -3.37 8.42
N ASN A 213 12.18 -4.14 8.62
CA ASN A 213 13.20 -4.41 7.60
C ASN A 213 13.13 -5.85 7.07
N ASN A 214 11.99 -6.53 7.18
CA ASN A 214 11.77 -7.87 6.63
C ASN A 214 11.58 -7.84 5.10
N ILE A 215 12.47 -7.15 4.37
CA ILE A 215 12.30 -6.81 2.94
C ILE A 215 13.15 -7.68 2.00
N GLU A 216 14.09 -8.46 2.56
CA GLU A 216 15.02 -9.30 1.80
C GLU A 216 14.29 -10.36 0.98
N GLU A 217 13.43 -11.17 1.62
CA GLU A 217 12.69 -12.25 0.95
C GLU A 217 11.73 -11.72 -0.15
N PRO A 218 10.90 -10.69 0.09
CA PRO A 218 10.16 -10.03 -0.98
C PRO A 218 11.02 -9.61 -2.18
N LEU A 219 12.19 -9.02 -1.93
CA LEU A 219 13.10 -8.59 -2.99
C LEU A 219 13.71 -9.78 -3.76
N GLU A 220 14.05 -10.87 -3.07
CA GLU A 220 14.49 -12.12 -3.70
C GLU A 220 13.41 -12.71 -4.60
N MET A 221 12.15 -12.69 -4.16
CA MET A 221 11.03 -13.21 -4.95
C MET A 221 10.71 -12.34 -6.16
N ILE A 222 10.84 -11.02 -6.06
CA ILE A 222 10.76 -10.10 -7.20
C ILE A 222 11.81 -10.48 -8.26
N LYS A 223 13.06 -10.74 -7.85
CA LYS A 223 14.13 -11.19 -8.77
C LYS A 223 13.83 -12.58 -9.35
N TYR A 224 13.37 -13.51 -8.51
CA TYR A 224 13.01 -14.86 -8.93
C TYR A 224 11.99 -14.88 -10.07
N TYR A 225 10.97 -14.01 -10.00
CA TYR A 225 9.94 -13.89 -11.05
C TYR A 225 10.33 -12.95 -12.21
N ASN A 226 11.54 -12.38 -12.21
CA ASN A 226 12.02 -11.39 -13.18
C ASN A 226 11.13 -10.11 -13.23
N LEU A 227 10.77 -9.59 -12.06
CA LEU A 227 9.90 -8.40 -11.88
C LEU A 227 10.68 -7.14 -11.48
N GLU A 228 12.00 -7.12 -11.64
CA GLU A 228 12.86 -5.98 -11.30
C GLU A 228 12.44 -4.70 -12.04
N ASN A 229 12.05 -4.81 -13.32
CA ASN A 229 11.55 -3.67 -14.09
C ASN A 229 10.21 -3.14 -13.54
N ASN A 230 9.35 -4.04 -13.06
CA ASN A 230 8.07 -3.68 -12.45
C ASN A 230 8.27 -2.95 -11.12
N LEU A 231 9.26 -3.37 -10.32
CA LEU A 231 9.67 -2.67 -9.10
C LEU A 231 10.29 -1.30 -9.44
N GLN A 232 11.19 -1.25 -10.42
CA GLN A 232 11.77 0.02 -10.90
C GLN A 232 10.70 1.01 -11.38
N TYR A 233 9.65 0.50 -12.01
CA TYR A 233 8.53 1.33 -12.43
C TYR A 233 7.82 1.95 -11.21
N LEU A 234 7.53 1.18 -10.16
CA LEU A 234 6.97 1.73 -8.93
C LEU A 234 7.90 2.77 -8.29
N ILE A 235 9.21 2.50 -8.23
CA ILE A 235 10.20 3.45 -7.67
C ILE A 235 10.12 4.79 -8.39
N SER A 236 10.02 4.78 -9.72
CA SER A 236 9.88 6.02 -10.49
C SER A 236 8.58 6.79 -10.16
N ILE A 237 7.50 6.08 -9.80
CA ILE A 237 6.25 6.71 -9.36
C ILE A 237 6.43 7.34 -7.98
N LEU A 238 7.11 6.64 -7.05
CA LEU A 238 7.42 7.16 -5.72
C LEU A 238 8.29 8.42 -5.81
N GLU A 239 9.36 8.39 -6.60
CA GLU A 239 10.26 9.54 -6.81
C GLU A 239 9.53 10.78 -7.35
N ASN A 240 8.56 10.60 -8.23
CA ASN A 240 7.76 11.71 -8.76
C ASN A 240 6.75 12.30 -7.75
N ARG A 241 6.50 11.61 -6.63
CA ARG A 241 5.61 12.05 -5.55
C ARG A 241 6.33 12.93 -4.50
N CYS A 242 7.66 12.89 -4.49
CA CYS A 242 8.51 13.46 -3.44
C CYS A 242 9.01 14.89 -3.73
#